data_AF-A0A0B1THN0-F1
#
_entry.id   AF-A0A0B1THN0-F1
#
_cell.length_a   1.000
_cell.length_b   1.000
_cell.length_c   1.000
_cell.angle_alpha   90.00
_cell.angle_beta   90.00
_cell.angle_gamma   90.00
#
_symmetry.space_group_name_H-M   'P 1'
#
loop_
_entity.id
_entity.type
_entity.pdbx_description
1 polymer ?
#
loop_
_entity_poly.entity_id
_entity_poly.type
_entity_poly.pdbx_seq_one_letter_code
_entity_poly.pdbx_strand_id
1 'polypeptide(L)'
;MTQIQCPNYYRLLEADLEKEDSNTENYAELIDSLEEEMGYPSFEYHHIGGVYDIHRELIHNMTDKQPEFVFKTWPQYGNRSTMELVEELERSRTMVQFNSAQKAKVKLHFSAEFTISNL
;
A
#
# COMPACT_ATOMS: atom_id res chain seq x y z
N MET A 1 -7.55 -8.22 -9.72
CA MET A 1 -7.51 -9.41 -8.84
C MET A 1 -8.73 -9.38 -7.94
N THR A 2 -9.56 -10.43 -7.94
CA THR A 2 -10.67 -10.58 -6.97
C THR A 2 -10.09 -10.89 -5.61
N GLN A 3 -10.11 -9.91 -4.71
CA GLN A 3 -9.71 -10.09 -3.31
C GLN A 3 -10.76 -10.98 -2.65
N ILE A 4 -10.44 -12.24 -2.38
CA ILE A 4 -11.35 -13.11 -1.65
C ILE A 4 -11.41 -12.60 -0.22
N GLN A 5 -12.58 -12.09 0.18
CA GLN A 5 -12.74 -11.56 1.51
C GLN A 5 -12.74 -12.70 2.53
N CYS A 6 -11.77 -12.70 3.43
CA CYS A 6 -11.71 -13.61 4.58
C CYS A 6 -12.05 -12.81 5.84
N PRO A 7 -13.30 -12.85 6.35
CA PRO A 7 -13.71 -12.03 7.50
C PRO A 7 -12.86 -12.27 8.75
N ASN A 8 -12.44 -13.53 8.97
CA ASN A 8 -11.55 -13.89 10.08
C ASN A 8 -10.17 -13.26 9.94
N TYR A 9 -9.67 -13.12 8.72
CA TYR A 9 -8.40 -12.44 8.48
C TYR A 9 -8.53 -10.93 8.71
N TYR A 10 -9.58 -10.29 8.19
CA TYR A 10 -9.82 -8.86 8.41
C TYR A 10 -9.95 -8.49 9.88
N ARG A 11 -10.65 -9.30 10.69
CA ARG A 11 -10.71 -9.10 12.15
C ARG A 11 -9.35 -9.15 12.83
N LEU A 12 -8.39 -9.90 12.29
CA LEU A 12 -7.03 -9.92 12.84
C LEU A 12 -6.24 -8.67 12.46
N LEU A 13 -6.62 -7.99 11.38
CA LEU A 13 -5.93 -6.80 10.88
C LEU A 13 -6.50 -5.49 11.41
N GLU A 14 -7.78 -5.45 11.78
CA GLU A 14 -8.56 -4.23 12.07
C GLU A 14 -7.80 -3.24 12.97
N ALA A 15 -7.37 -3.66 14.17
CA ALA A 15 -6.68 -2.77 15.11
C ALA A 15 -5.32 -2.27 14.61
N ASP A 16 -4.61 -3.06 13.79
CA ASP A 16 -3.33 -2.64 13.24
C ASP A 16 -3.51 -1.74 12.02
N LEU A 17 -4.54 -1.97 11.20
CA LEU A 17 -4.89 -1.09 10.09
C LEU A 17 -5.33 0.28 10.58
N GLU A 18 -6.17 0.34 11.61
CA GLU A 18 -6.61 1.60 12.22
C GLU A 18 -5.43 2.39 12.79
N LYS A 19 -4.43 1.69 13.34
CA LYS A 19 -3.17 2.32 13.80
C LYS A 19 -2.33 2.85 12.64
N GLU A 20 -2.21 2.11 11.54
CA GLU A 20 -1.49 2.58 10.36
C GLU A 20 -2.19 3.75 9.69
N ASP A 21 -3.53 3.75 9.65
CA ASP A 21 -4.33 4.88 9.15
C ASP A 21 -4.03 6.14 9.97
N SER A 22 -3.93 6.05 11.30
CA SER A 22 -3.50 7.19 12.13
C SER A 22 -2.07 7.64 11.83
N ASN A 23 -1.15 6.72 11.49
CA ASN A 23 0.21 7.10 11.10
C ASN A 23 0.27 7.87 9.77
N THR A 24 -0.74 7.72 8.89
CA THR A 24 -0.82 8.47 7.62
C THR A 24 -1.04 9.98 7.83
N GLU A 25 -1.48 10.40 9.01
CA GLU A 25 -1.58 11.83 9.36
C GLU A 25 -0.23 12.54 9.26
N ASN A 26 0.88 11.83 9.52
CA ASN A 26 2.23 12.37 9.34
C ASN A 26 2.61 12.61 7.88
N TYR A 27 1.80 12.09 6.95
CA TYR A 27 1.97 12.16 5.50
C TYR A 27 0.85 12.96 4.83
N ALA A 28 0.10 13.78 5.58
CA ALA A 28 -1.09 14.49 5.08
C ALA A 28 -0.83 15.24 3.75
N GLU A 29 0.25 16.00 3.62
CA GLU A 29 0.54 16.74 2.38
C GLU A 29 0.85 15.81 1.18
N LEU A 30 1.44 14.63 1.43
CA LEU A 30 1.60 13.61 0.41
C LEU A 30 0.24 13.04 0.02
N ILE A 31 -0.62 12.71 0.98
CA ILE A 31 -1.94 12.13 0.74
C ILE A 31 -2.83 13.10 -0.04
N ASP A 32 -2.88 14.38 0.34
CA ASP A 32 -3.61 15.42 -0.39
C ASP A 32 -3.14 15.52 -1.84
N SER A 33 -1.82 15.47 -2.06
CA SER A 33 -1.26 15.51 -3.41
C SER A 33 -1.59 14.25 -4.21
N LEU A 34 -1.59 13.07 -3.59
CA LEU A 34 -1.99 11.83 -4.26
C LEU A 34 -3.49 11.81 -4.58
N GLU A 35 -4.33 12.39 -3.72
CA GLU A 35 -5.76 12.53 -3.95
C GLU A 35 -6.04 13.36 -5.22
N GLU A 36 -5.37 14.51 -5.35
CA GLU A 36 -5.47 15.39 -6.50
C GLU A 36 -4.97 14.72 -7.79
N GLU A 37 -3.77 14.12 -7.75
CA GLU A 37 -3.11 13.53 -8.93
C GLU A 37 -3.82 12.26 -9.43
N MET A 38 -4.36 11.46 -8.51
CA MET A 38 -5.03 10.20 -8.85
C MET A 38 -6.53 10.39 -9.13
N GLY A 39 -7.09 11.56 -8.81
CA GLY A 39 -8.51 11.87 -9.03
C GLY A 39 -9.45 11.06 -8.13
N TYR A 40 -9.00 10.69 -6.92
CA TYR A 40 -9.87 10.05 -5.94
C TYR A 40 -10.67 11.11 -5.17
N PRO A 41 -11.92 10.84 -4.80
CA PRO A 41 -12.69 11.74 -3.93
C PRO A 41 -12.30 11.66 -2.44
N SER A 42 -11.49 10.66 -2.07
CA SER A 42 -10.91 10.44 -0.74
C SER A 42 -9.77 9.43 -0.87
N PHE A 43 -8.52 9.87 -0.73
CA PHE A 43 -7.37 8.97 -0.80
C PHE A 43 -7.11 8.30 0.55
N GLU A 44 -7.65 7.09 0.72
CA GLU A 44 -7.40 6.25 1.88
C GLU A 44 -6.11 5.42 1.78
N TYR A 45 -5.58 4.99 2.92
CA TYR A 45 -4.34 4.21 3.03
C TYR A 45 -4.34 2.92 2.19
N HIS A 46 -5.50 2.29 2.00
CA HIS A 46 -5.60 1.08 1.20
C HIS A 46 -5.32 1.31 -0.31
N HIS A 47 -5.38 2.56 -0.79
CA HIS A 47 -5.03 2.94 -2.17
C HIS A 47 -3.52 3.04 -2.42
N ILE A 48 -2.69 3.13 -1.36
CA ILE A 48 -1.23 3.23 -1.49
C ILE A 48 -0.64 2.11 -2.34
N GLY A 49 -1.17 0.88 -2.24
CA GLY A 49 -0.71 -0.24 -3.05
C GLY A 49 -0.87 -0.01 -4.56
N GLY A 50 -1.90 0.74 -4.98
CA GLY A 50 -2.10 1.10 -6.39
C GLY A 50 -1.08 2.14 -6.89
N VAL A 51 -0.68 3.08 -6.03
CA VAL A 51 0.41 4.02 -6.35
C VAL A 51 1.76 3.30 -6.35
N TYR A 52 1.96 2.36 -5.42
CA TYR A 52 3.17 1.55 -5.33
C TYR A 52 3.43 0.72 -6.59
N ASP A 53 2.41 0.33 -7.35
CA ASP A 53 2.59 -0.38 -8.62
C ASP A 53 3.47 0.41 -9.62
N ILE A 54 3.53 1.74 -9.52
CA ILE A 54 4.44 2.61 -10.31
C ILE A 54 5.91 2.22 -10.10
N HIS A 55 6.32 1.74 -8.92
CA HIS A 55 7.69 1.25 -8.70
C HIS A 55 8.07 0.16 -9.70
N ARG A 56 7.13 -0.70 -10.08
CA ARG A 56 7.39 -1.75 -11.08
C ARG A 56 7.71 -1.13 -12.43
N GLU A 57 7.04 -0.06 -12.81
CA GLU A 57 7.31 0.65 -14.06
C GLU A 57 8.70 1.32 -14.02
N LEU A 58 9.05 1.94 -12.89
CA LEU A 58 10.36 2.59 -12.69
C LEU A 58 11.52 1.59 -12.75
N ILE A 59 11.40 0.41 -12.12
CA ILE A 59 12.42 -0.65 -12.17
C ILE A 59 12.67 -1.15 -13.61
N HIS A 60 11.66 -1.05 -14.48
CA HIS A 60 11.77 -1.40 -15.89
C HIS A 60 12.10 -0.19 -16.80
N ASN A 61 12.58 0.92 -16.23
CA ASN A 61 12.94 2.15 -16.94
C ASN A 61 11.78 2.77 -17.75
N MET A 62 10.53 2.58 -17.33
CA MET A 62 9.37 3.19 -17.97
C MET A 62 9.12 4.61 -17.44
N THR A 63 10.11 5.50 -17.60
CA THR A 63 10.10 6.84 -16.98
C THR A 63 9.47 7.94 -17.85
N ASP A 64 9.54 7.81 -19.18
CA ASP A 64 9.27 8.91 -20.12
C ASP A 64 7.83 9.44 -20.10
N LYS A 65 6.89 8.67 -19.56
CA LYS A 65 5.45 9.01 -19.50
C LYS A 65 4.91 9.04 -18.07
N GLN A 66 5.78 8.97 -17.07
CA GLN A 66 5.34 9.07 -15.69
C GLN A 66 4.91 10.51 -15.39
N PRO A 67 3.83 10.69 -14.61
CA PRO A 67 3.41 12.01 -14.16
C PRO A 67 4.45 12.64 -13.23
N GLU A 68 4.50 13.97 -13.19
CA GLU A 68 5.55 14.72 -12.48
C GLU A 68 5.62 14.39 -10.98
N PHE A 69 4.47 14.11 -10.35
CA PHE A 69 4.40 13.79 -8.93
C PHE A 69 5.26 12.57 -8.55
N VAL A 70 5.51 11.64 -9.50
CA VAL A 70 6.34 10.45 -9.28
C VAL A 70 7.77 10.82 -8.92
N PHE A 71 8.28 11.90 -9.51
CA PHE A 71 9.66 12.36 -9.30
C PHE A 71 9.77 13.51 -8.31
N LYS A 72 8.64 13.96 -7.74
CA LYS A 72 8.60 15.05 -6.75
C LYS A 72 9.34 14.64 -5.48
N THR A 73 10.08 15.60 -4.92
CA THR A 73 10.74 15.46 -3.61
C THR A 73 10.08 16.34 -2.57
N TRP A 74 10.14 15.91 -1.32
CA TRP A 74 9.41 16.51 -0.22
C TRP A 74 10.36 16.93 0.91
N PRO A 75 10.73 18.22 1.01
CA PRO A 75 11.66 18.71 2.04
C PRO A 75 11.21 18.44 3.48
N GLN A 76 9.92 18.56 3.75
CA GLN A 76 9.30 18.28 5.05
C GLN A 76 9.43 16.80 5.46
N TYR A 77 9.67 15.91 4.51
CA TYR A 77 9.92 14.48 4.75
C TYR A 77 11.39 14.11 4.55
N GLY A 78 12.30 15.03 4.83
CA GLY A 78 13.75 14.78 4.74
C GLY A 78 14.27 14.70 3.31
N ASN A 79 13.66 15.45 2.38
CA ASN A 79 13.95 15.45 0.94
C ASN A 79 13.74 14.09 0.24
N ARG A 80 12.94 13.21 0.83
CA ARG A 80 12.55 11.94 0.19
C ARG A 80 11.63 12.20 -1.01
N SER A 81 11.76 11.38 -2.04
CA SER A 81 10.89 11.36 -3.21
C SER A 81 9.52 10.78 -2.88
N THR A 82 8.50 11.11 -3.69
CA THR A 82 7.16 10.52 -3.57
C THR A 82 7.22 9.00 -3.53
N MET A 83 8.02 8.38 -4.40
CA MET A 83 8.09 6.93 -4.49
C MET A 83 8.79 6.29 -3.29
N GLU A 84 9.78 6.94 -2.68
CA GLU A 84 10.37 6.46 -1.41
C GLU A 84 9.33 6.49 -0.26
N LEU A 85 8.49 7.52 -0.21
CA LEU A 85 7.43 7.63 0.81
C LEU A 85 6.34 6.59 0.59
N VAL A 86 5.90 6.41 -0.66
CA VAL A 86 4.91 5.38 -1.03
C VAL A 86 5.43 3.99 -0.72
N GLU A 87 6.72 3.71 -0.95
CA GLU A 87 7.34 2.43 -0.59
C GLU A 87 7.33 2.20 0.92
N GLU A 88 7.63 3.21 1.74
CA GLU A 88 7.55 3.09 3.19
C GLU A 88 6.13 2.77 3.67
N LEU A 89 5.14 3.50 3.14
CA LEU A 89 3.74 3.31 3.48
C LEU A 89 3.28 1.90 3.07
N GLU A 90 3.58 1.44 1.86
CA GLU A 90 3.20 0.09 1.41
C GLU A 90 3.93 -1.00 2.20
N ARG A 91 5.18 -0.76 2.58
CA ARG A 91 5.93 -1.68 3.44
C ARG A 91 5.27 -1.80 4.82
N SER A 92 4.88 -0.70 5.44
CA SER A 92 4.19 -0.71 6.74
C SER A 92 2.88 -1.50 6.67
N ARG A 93 2.06 -1.19 5.64
CA ARG A 93 0.83 -1.91 5.32
C ARG A 93 1.04 -3.41 5.13
N THR A 94 2.12 -3.78 4.44
CA THR A 94 2.46 -5.19 4.20
C THR A 94 2.93 -5.87 5.48
N MET A 95 3.71 -5.22 6.34
CA MET A 95 4.15 -5.80 7.61
C MET A 95 2.96 -6.14 8.52
N VAL A 96 1.95 -5.28 8.60
CA VAL A 96 0.72 -5.52 9.37
C VAL A 96 0.01 -6.82 8.96
N GLN A 97 0.11 -7.20 7.69
CA GLN A 97 -0.49 -8.42 7.16
C GLN A 97 0.17 -9.71 7.67
N PHE A 98 1.42 -9.63 8.17
CA PHE A 98 2.24 -10.77 8.56
C PHE A 98 2.86 -10.67 9.96
N ASN A 99 2.63 -9.59 10.71
CA ASN A 99 3.26 -9.31 12.01
C ASN A 99 2.87 -10.27 13.16
N SER A 100 2.12 -11.33 12.88
CA SER A 100 1.86 -12.41 13.83
C SER A 100 1.77 -13.77 13.14
N ALA A 101 2.14 -14.82 13.86
CA ALA A 101 2.04 -16.20 13.36
C ALA A 101 0.60 -16.57 12.94
N GLN A 102 -0.41 -16.04 13.64
CA GLN A 102 -1.82 -16.28 13.32
C GLN A 102 -2.20 -15.64 11.99
N LYS A 103 -1.80 -14.38 11.75
CA LYS A 103 -2.07 -13.68 10.48
C LYS A 103 -1.36 -14.35 9.32
N ALA A 104 -0.08 -14.69 9.48
CA ALA A 104 0.69 -15.39 8.47
C ALA A 104 0.05 -16.74 8.13
N LYS A 105 -0.36 -17.52 9.14
CA LYS A 105 -1.02 -18.81 8.93
C LYS A 105 -2.33 -18.65 8.15
N VAL A 106 -3.21 -17.72 8.55
CA VAL A 106 -4.51 -17.54 7.88
C VAL A 106 -4.33 -17.09 6.43
N LYS A 107 -3.44 -16.11 6.17
CA LYS A 107 -3.17 -15.59 4.83
C LYS A 107 -2.56 -16.64 3.90
N LEU A 108 -1.56 -17.39 4.40
CA LEU A 108 -0.83 -18.39 3.61
C LEU A 108 -1.64 -19.67 3.41
N HIS A 109 -2.37 -20.13 4.43
CA HIS A 109 -3.22 -21.32 4.33
C HIS A 109 -4.32 -21.12 3.30
N PHE A 110 -4.97 -19.95 3.31
CA PHE A 110 -5.96 -19.59 2.30
C PHE A 110 -5.37 -19.58 0.87
N SER A 111 -4.15 -19.06 0.72
CA SER A 111 -3.46 -19.03 -0.58
C SER A 111 -3.17 -20.45 -1.10
N ALA A 112 -2.84 -21.39 -0.22
CA ALA A 112 -2.58 -22.79 -0.59
C ALA A 112 -3.85 -23.52 -1.05
N GLU A 113 -4.98 -23.34 -0.35
CA GLU A 113 -6.25 -24.01 -0.70
C GLU A 113 -6.82 -23.54 -2.05
N PHE A 114 -6.67 -22.25 -2.36
CA PHE A 114 -7.10 -21.70 -3.66
C PHE A 114 -6.25 -22.23 -4.83
N THR A 115 -4.97 -22.53 -4.58
CA THR A 115 -4.06 -23.05 -5.60
C THR A 115 -4.36 -24.52 -5.93
N ILE A 116 -4.76 -25.31 -4.93
CA ILE A 116 -5.11 -26.73 -5.10
C ILE A 116 -6.47 -26.92 -5.77
N SER A 117 -7.43 -26.01 -5.54
CA SER A 117 -8.80 -26.12 -6.06
C SER A 117 -8.96 -25.71 -7.53
N ASN A 118 -7.92 -25.15 -8.15
CA ASN A 118 -7.91 -24.69 -9.54
C ASN A 118 -6.89 -25.45 -10.43
N LEU A 119 -6.48 -26.64 -9.98
CA LEU A 119 -5.68 -27.63 -10.73
C LEU A 119 -6.55 -28.86 -11.01
#